data_AF-A0A7R9GDQ4-F1
#
_entry.id   AF-A0A7R9GDQ4-F1
#
_cell.length_a   1.000
_cell.length_b   1.000
_cell.length_c   1.000
_cell.angle_alpha   90.00
_cell.angle_beta   90.00
_cell.angle_gamma   90.00
#
_symmetry.space_group_name_H-M   'P 1'
#
loop_
_entity.id
_entity.type
_entity.pdbx_description
1 polymer ?
#
loop_
_entity_poly.entity_id
_entity_poly.type
_entity_poly.pdbx_seq_one_letter_code
_entity_poly.pdbx_strand_id
1 'polypeptide(L)'
;MGRLHWPGWKALRDVNRRKTVKEFSFDSRNLLAMRKNDVLPPGFQERIPLNASITRVSNRCVITSKCKGRSTQKRWRVSRIMFRHFADYNLMSGALRAHALLAPLKSCALLVPTRGSKMGRLHWPGWKALRDVNRRKTVKEFSFDSRNLLAMRKNDVLPPGFQERIPLNASITRVSNRCVITSKCKGRSTQKRWRVSRIMFRHFADYNLMSGALRAQWN
;
A
#
# COMPACT_ATOMS: atom_id res chain seq x y z
N MET A 1 -23.92 -3.66 -26.37
CA MET A 1 -24.58 -3.40 -25.07
C MET A 1 -23.94 -4.27 -23.99
N GLY A 2 -23.11 -3.69 -23.12
CA GLY A 2 -22.30 -4.43 -22.15
C GLY A 2 -23.10 -4.87 -20.93
N ARG A 3 -23.20 -6.20 -20.70
CA ARG A 3 -23.72 -6.75 -19.45
C ARG A 3 -22.79 -6.34 -18.30
N LEU A 4 -23.29 -5.48 -17.39
CA LEU A 4 -22.64 -5.20 -16.11
C LEU A 4 -22.44 -6.52 -15.37
N HIS A 5 -21.20 -7.02 -15.34
CA HIS A 5 -20.84 -8.19 -14.57
C HIS A 5 -21.07 -7.88 -13.09
N TRP A 6 -22.17 -8.38 -12.53
CA TRP A 6 -22.47 -8.22 -11.12
C TRP A 6 -21.31 -8.82 -10.30
N PRO A 7 -20.83 -8.14 -9.26
CA PRO A 7 -19.81 -8.71 -8.39
C PRO A 7 -20.46 -9.91 -7.70
N GLY A 8 -19.80 -11.07 -7.71
CA GLY A 8 -20.41 -12.38 -7.40
C GLY A 8 -21.23 -12.44 -6.10
N TRP A 9 -21.99 -13.54 -5.91
CA TRP A 9 -23.04 -13.78 -4.88
C TRP A 9 -22.82 -13.15 -3.49
N LYS A 10 -21.57 -13.03 -3.04
CA LYS A 10 -21.17 -12.37 -1.79
C LYS A 10 -21.49 -10.86 -1.75
N ALA A 11 -21.43 -10.14 -2.87
CA ALA A 11 -21.79 -8.72 -2.94
C ALA A 11 -23.31 -8.54 -2.95
N LEU A 12 -24.05 -9.38 -3.69
CA LEU A 12 -25.51 -9.39 -3.67
C LEU A 12 -26.04 -9.66 -2.24
N ARG A 13 -25.44 -10.62 -1.54
CA ARG A 13 -25.74 -10.92 -0.13
C ARG A 13 -25.50 -9.71 0.79
N ASP A 14 -24.45 -8.92 0.54
CA ASP A 14 -24.16 -7.70 1.31
C ASP A 14 -25.17 -6.59 1.02
N VAL A 15 -25.61 -6.44 -0.23
CA VAL A 15 -26.65 -5.49 -0.63
C VAL A 15 -27.98 -5.83 0.03
N ASN A 16 -28.40 -7.10 0.00
CA ASN A 16 -29.65 -7.54 0.63
C ASN A 16 -29.60 -7.35 2.16
N ARG A 17 -28.47 -7.67 2.82
CA ARG A 17 -28.28 -7.38 4.25
C ARG A 17 -28.41 -5.90 4.59
N ARG A 18 -27.97 -5.00 3.71
CA ARG A 18 -28.11 -3.55 3.95
C ARG A 18 -29.54 -3.08 3.78
N LYS A 19 -30.30 -3.65 2.82
CA LYS A 19 -31.74 -3.38 2.68
C LYS A 19 -32.46 -3.78 3.96
N THR A 20 -32.23 -4.99 4.44
CA THR A 20 -32.81 -5.47 5.71
C THR A 20 -32.37 -4.63 6.92
N VAL A 21 -31.08 -4.26 7.03
CA VAL A 21 -30.62 -3.36 8.11
C VAL A 21 -31.30 -1.99 8.04
N LYS A 22 -31.55 -1.45 6.84
CA LYS A 22 -32.21 -0.16 6.66
C LYS A 22 -33.70 -0.23 7.03
N GLU A 23 -34.39 -1.28 6.57
CA GLU A 23 -35.79 -1.56 6.87
C GLU A 23 -36.00 -1.68 8.38
N PHE A 24 -35.20 -2.49 9.07
CA PHE A 24 -35.31 -2.73 10.52
C PHE A 24 -34.46 -1.76 11.37
N SER A 25 -33.97 -0.65 10.79
CA SER A 25 -33.07 0.27 11.50
C SER A 25 -33.76 1.02 12.64
N PHE A 26 -35.05 1.32 12.49
CA PHE A 26 -35.87 1.98 13.50
C PHE A 26 -36.16 1.01 14.66
N ASP A 27 -36.68 -0.18 14.35
CA ASP A 27 -36.97 -1.21 15.35
C ASP A 27 -35.73 -1.64 16.14
N SER A 28 -34.57 -1.74 15.47
CA SER A 28 -33.30 -2.07 16.13
C SER A 28 -32.84 -0.98 17.12
N ARG A 29 -33.06 0.30 16.81
CA ARG A 29 -32.73 1.41 17.72
C ARG A 29 -33.69 1.44 18.90
N ASN A 30 -34.98 1.22 18.65
CA ASN A 30 -35.99 1.16 19.70
C ASN A 30 -35.73 -0.03 20.63
N LEU A 31 -35.38 -1.21 20.10
CA LEU A 31 -35.00 -2.36 20.91
C LEU A 31 -33.71 -2.17 21.71
N LEU A 32 -32.70 -1.48 21.17
CA LEU A 32 -31.49 -1.12 21.92
C LEU A 32 -31.75 -0.07 23.00
N ALA A 33 -32.68 0.87 22.76
CA ALA A 33 -33.10 1.85 23.75
C ALA A 33 -33.93 1.20 24.86
N MET A 34 -34.84 0.30 24.49
CA MET A 34 -35.64 -0.50 25.41
C MET A 34 -34.77 -1.45 26.24
N ARG A 35 -33.74 -2.10 25.67
CA ARG A 35 -32.79 -2.96 26.42
C ARG A 35 -32.05 -2.29 27.58
N LYS A 36 -32.05 -0.95 27.63
CA LYS A 36 -31.46 -0.18 28.74
C LYS A 36 -32.45 0.07 29.88
N ASN A 37 -33.72 -0.29 29.71
CA ASN A 37 -34.75 -0.23 30.71
C ASN A 37 -35.03 -1.67 31.17
N ASP A 38 -34.83 -1.96 32.45
CA ASP A 38 -34.90 -3.32 33.03
C ASP A 38 -36.33 -3.93 33.09
N VAL A 39 -37.31 -3.27 32.47
CA VAL A 39 -38.72 -3.66 32.50
C VAL A 39 -39.20 -3.97 31.08
N LEU A 40 -38.78 -5.11 30.52
CA LEU A 40 -39.33 -5.62 29.27
C LEU A 40 -39.98 -6.98 29.50
N PRO A 41 -41.25 -7.18 29.09
CA PRO A 41 -41.87 -8.49 29.16
C PRO A 41 -41.10 -9.49 28.27
N PRO A 42 -40.90 -10.73 28.76
CA PRO A 42 -40.21 -11.78 28.01
C PRO A 42 -41.07 -12.18 26.80
N GLY A 43 -40.70 -11.70 25.61
CA GLY A 43 -41.41 -12.00 24.36
C GLY A 43 -41.18 -10.98 23.24
N PHE A 44 -40.70 -9.77 23.56
CA PHE A 44 -40.47 -8.73 22.55
C PHE A 44 -39.15 -8.92 21.74
N GLN A 45 -38.30 -9.88 22.13
CA GLN A 45 -36.99 -10.10 21.52
C GLN A 45 -37.03 -10.87 20.19
N GLU A 46 -38.18 -11.40 19.76
CA GLU A 46 -38.24 -12.41 18.69
C GLU A 46 -38.51 -11.88 17.27
N ARG A 47 -38.72 -10.57 17.07
CA ARG A 47 -39.15 -10.04 15.75
C ARG A 47 -38.05 -9.60 14.79
N ILE A 48 -36.79 -9.45 15.23
CA ILE A 48 -35.72 -8.97 14.33
C ILE A 48 -35.04 -10.14 13.63
N PRO A 49 -35.01 -10.17 12.28
CA PRO A 49 -34.28 -11.20 11.55
C PRO A 49 -32.76 -11.08 11.79
N LEU A 50 -32.08 -12.22 11.97
CA LEU A 50 -30.62 -12.33 12.19
C LEU A 50 -29.74 -11.57 11.16
N ASN A 51 -30.28 -11.24 9.99
CA ASN A 51 -29.59 -10.49 8.92
C ASN A 51 -29.72 -8.96 9.05
N ALA A 52 -30.56 -8.45 9.95
CA ALA A 52 -30.73 -7.02 10.23
C ALA A 52 -29.64 -6.45 11.16
N SER A 53 -28.73 -7.28 11.66
CA SER A 53 -27.61 -6.82 12.49
C SER A 53 -26.56 -6.05 11.67
N ILE A 54 -26.28 -4.81 12.08
CA ILE A 54 -25.30 -3.94 11.40
C ILE A 54 -23.87 -4.49 11.43
N THR A 55 -23.51 -5.32 12.41
CA THR A 55 -22.19 -5.93 12.54
C THR A 55 -21.92 -6.96 11.43
N ARG A 56 -22.98 -7.50 10.80
CA ARG A 56 -22.89 -8.47 9.69
C ARG A 56 -22.77 -7.81 8.31
N VAL A 57 -22.87 -6.48 8.23
CA VAL A 57 -22.64 -5.71 7.00
C VAL A 57 -21.15 -5.61 6.74
N SER A 58 -20.69 -6.20 5.63
CA SER A 58 -19.30 -6.13 5.21
C SER A 58 -19.07 -4.90 4.34
N ASN A 59 -18.12 -4.04 4.69
CA ASN A 59 -17.76 -2.87 3.84
C ASN A 59 -16.92 -3.31 2.63
N ARG A 60 -17.55 -4.03 1.71
CA ARG A 60 -16.96 -4.47 0.44
C ARG A 60 -16.95 -3.35 -0.59
N CYS A 61 -15.99 -3.41 -1.50
CA CYS A 61 -16.03 -2.59 -2.70
C CYS A 61 -17.19 -3.05 -3.61
N VAL A 62 -18.03 -2.12 -4.07
CA VAL A 62 -19.17 -2.41 -4.96
C VAL A 62 -18.70 -2.98 -6.29
N ILE A 63 -17.56 -2.53 -6.81
CA ILE A 63 -17.05 -3.00 -8.11
C ILE A 63 -16.23 -4.29 -7.97
N THR A 64 -15.30 -4.35 -7.01
CA THR A 64 -14.33 -5.44 -6.93
C THR A 64 -14.69 -6.53 -5.91
N SER A 65 -15.78 -6.38 -5.15
CA SER A 65 -16.26 -7.30 -4.09
C SER A 65 -15.28 -7.61 -2.94
N LYS A 66 -14.08 -7.01 -2.94
CA LYS A 66 -13.02 -7.26 -1.97
C LYS A 66 -13.42 -6.76 -0.57
N CYS A 67 -13.23 -7.62 0.43
CA CYS A 67 -13.42 -7.33 1.85
C CYS A 67 -12.29 -6.44 2.41
N LYS A 68 -12.58 -5.74 3.51
CA LYS A 68 -11.74 -4.70 4.15
C LYS A 68 -10.23 -4.98 4.16
N GLY A 69 -9.49 -4.03 3.57
CA GLY A 69 -8.32 -3.40 4.20
C GLY A 69 -8.60 -1.89 4.39
N ARG A 70 -7.66 -1.11 4.96
CA ARG A 70 -7.72 0.37 5.16
C ARG A 70 -7.88 1.21 3.87
N SER A 71 -8.25 0.60 2.74
CA SER A 71 -8.16 1.16 1.39
C SER A 71 -9.50 1.35 0.67
N THR A 72 -10.64 1.26 1.36
CA THR A 72 -11.97 1.60 0.79
C THR A 72 -12.48 2.93 1.35
N GLN A 73 -12.89 3.85 0.47
CA GLN A 73 -13.54 5.09 0.89
C GLN A 73 -14.93 4.77 1.40
N LYS A 74 -15.17 4.90 2.72
CA LYS A 74 -16.41 4.45 3.39
C LYS A 74 -17.67 5.05 2.75
N ARG A 75 -17.60 6.31 2.32
CA ARG A 75 -18.70 7.06 1.70
C ARG A 75 -19.11 6.49 0.34
N TRP A 76 -18.14 6.03 -0.47
CA TRP A 76 -18.36 5.66 -1.87
C TRP A 76 -18.34 4.15 -2.12
N ARG A 77 -17.87 3.34 -1.15
CA ARG A 77 -17.77 1.88 -1.26
C ARG A 77 -17.04 1.43 -2.53
N VAL A 78 -16.07 2.21 -2.95
CA VAL A 78 -15.15 1.89 -4.05
C VAL A 78 -13.75 1.78 -3.47
N SER A 79 -12.95 0.86 -4.01
CA SER A 79 -11.53 0.76 -3.64
C SER A 79 -10.82 2.06 -3.96
N ARG A 80 -9.81 2.45 -3.17
CA ARG A 80 -9.06 3.69 -3.38
C ARG A 80 -8.44 3.79 -4.78
N ILE A 81 -8.11 2.65 -5.39
CA ILE A 81 -7.59 2.57 -6.76
C ILE A 81 -8.68 2.95 -7.75
N MET A 82 -9.85 2.31 -7.66
CA MET A 82 -10.98 2.61 -8.55
C MET A 82 -11.54 4.03 -8.33
N PHE A 83 -11.52 4.53 -7.10
CA PHE A 83 -11.96 5.89 -6.79
C PHE A 83 -11.07 6.95 -7.45
N ARG A 84 -9.76 6.69 -7.53
CA ARG A 84 -8.82 7.53 -8.28
C ARG A 84 -9.00 7.38 -9.78
N HIS A 85 -9.20 6.16 -10.26
CA HIS A 85 -9.54 5.94 -11.67
C HIS A 85 -10.82 6.71 -12.07
N PHE A 86 -11.80 6.89 -11.19
CA PHE A 86 -12.94 7.77 -11.52
C PHE A 86 -12.59 9.26 -11.47
N ALA A 87 -11.67 9.67 -10.61
CA ALA A 87 -11.20 11.06 -10.51
C ALA A 87 -10.34 11.48 -11.71
N ASP A 88 -9.46 10.58 -12.16
CA ASP A 88 -8.50 10.81 -13.24
C ASP A 88 -9.20 10.88 -14.60
N TYR A 89 -10.32 10.17 -14.77
CA TYR A 89 -11.11 10.12 -16.01
C TYR A 89 -12.29 11.09 -16.02
N ASN A 90 -12.33 12.08 -15.12
CA ASN A 90 -13.41 13.09 -15.01
C ASN A 90 -14.82 12.50 -14.80
N LEU A 91 -14.94 11.26 -14.32
CA LEU A 91 -16.22 10.58 -14.10
C LEU A 91 -16.89 10.99 -12.77
N MET A 92 -16.38 12.03 -12.10
CA MET A 92 -16.89 12.54 -10.82
C MET A 92 -17.17 14.04 -10.89
N SER A 93 -18.30 14.47 -10.33
CA SER A 93 -18.67 15.89 -10.22
C SER A 93 -17.70 16.66 -9.30
N GLY A 94 -17.55 17.97 -9.55
CA GLY A 94 -16.47 18.82 -9.02
C GLY A 94 -16.18 18.69 -7.52
N ALA A 95 -17.21 18.63 -6.67
CA ALA A 95 -17.04 18.46 -5.21
C ALA A 95 -16.47 17.07 -4.82
N LEU A 96 -16.83 16.03 -5.58
CA LEU A 96 -16.32 14.67 -5.39
C LEU A 96 -14.88 14.52 -5.87
N ARG A 97 -14.55 15.23 -6.95
CA ARG A 97 -13.19 15.35 -7.47
C ARG A 97 -12.27 16.08 -6.49
N ALA A 98 -12.73 17.19 -5.92
CA ALA A 98 -12.01 17.91 -4.87
C ALA A 98 -11.76 17.02 -3.64
N HIS A 99 -12.77 16.28 -3.17
CA HIS A 99 -12.60 15.32 -2.08
C HIS A 99 -11.62 14.18 -2.41
N ALA A 100 -11.54 13.74 -3.67
CA ALA A 100 -10.62 12.69 -4.12
C ALA A 100 -9.17 13.17 -4.22
N LEU A 101 -8.98 14.42 -4.66
CA LEU A 101 -7.68 15.09 -4.76
C LEU A 101 -7.16 15.49 -3.36
N LEU A 102 -8.06 15.89 -2.45
CA LEU A 102 -7.73 16.27 -1.06
C LEU A 102 -7.67 15.08 -0.09
N ALA A 103 -8.15 13.89 -0.47
CA ALA A 103 -8.08 12.71 0.39
C ALA A 103 -6.61 12.27 0.58
N PRO A 104 -6.04 12.36 1.80
CA PRO A 104 -4.61 12.17 2.02
C PRO A 104 -4.19 10.77 1.58
N LEU A 105 -3.22 10.74 0.68
CA LEU A 105 -2.54 9.54 0.23
C LEU A 105 -1.64 9.04 1.33
N LYS A 106 -2.20 8.28 2.28
CA LYS A 106 -1.36 7.50 3.19
C LYS A 106 -0.56 6.38 2.48
N SER A 107 -0.54 6.31 1.14
CA SER A 107 0.19 5.26 0.43
C SER A 107 0.74 5.58 -0.97
N CYS A 108 0.69 6.80 -1.47
CA CYS A 108 1.37 7.14 -2.73
C CYS A 108 1.94 8.54 -2.67
N ALA A 109 3.26 8.60 -2.53
CA ALA A 109 4.15 9.61 -3.06
C ALA A 109 3.50 10.55 -4.10
N LEU A 110 2.98 11.66 -3.62
CA LEU A 110 3.00 12.94 -4.31
C LEU A 110 3.28 13.98 -3.22
N LEU A 111 4.19 14.89 -3.54
CA LEU A 111 4.71 15.94 -2.68
C LEU A 111 3.57 16.83 -2.16
N VAL A 112 3.02 16.53 -0.99
CA VAL A 112 2.36 17.53 -0.14
C VAL A 112 2.77 17.23 1.30
N PRO A 113 3.45 18.16 2.00
CA PRO A 113 3.85 17.96 3.38
C PRO A 113 2.58 18.02 4.25
N THR A 114 2.13 16.87 4.76
CA THR A 114 1.12 16.84 5.82
C THR A 114 1.75 17.43 7.09
N ARG A 115 1.18 18.54 7.57
CA ARG A 115 1.51 19.17 8.86
C ARG A 115 1.54 18.10 9.96
N GLY A 116 2.70 17.93 10.62
CA GLY A 116 2.83 17.07 11.80
C GLY A 116 3.94 16.01 11.80
N SER A 117 4.83 15.95 10.79
CA SER A 117 6.06 15.15 10.89
C SER A 117 7.27 16.06 10.89
N LYS A 118 8.01 16.06 12.01
CA LYS A 118 9.23 16.84 12.21
C LYS A 118 10.12 16.76 10.98
N MET A 119 10.18 17.87 10.25
CA MET A 119 11.05 18.09 9.13
C MET A 119 12.46 18.29 9.72
N GLY A 120 13.19 17.19 9.88
CA GLY A 120 14.49 17.20 10.52
C GLY A 120 15.37 16.09 9.98
N ARG A 121 16.14 16.43 8.93
CA ARG A 121 17.32 15.70 8.40
C ARG A 121 17.07 14.27 7.88
N LEU A 122 16.71 14.16 6.59
CA LEU A 122 17.44 13.41 5.54
C LEU A 122 16.57 13.30 4.26
N HIS A 123 17.16 13.70 3.13
CA HIS A 123 16.59 13.79 1.77
C HIS A 123 16.32 12.42 1.11
N TRP A 124 15.85 11.42 1.86
CA TRP A 124 15.64 10.06 1.34
C TRP A 124 14.16 9.68 1.28
N PRO A 125 13.71 8.92 0.25
CA PRO A 125 12.28 8.58 0.09
C PRO A 125 11.69 7.74 1.22
N GLY A 126 12.52 7.15 2.08
CA GLY A 126 12.08 6.40 3.25
C GLY A 126 13.23 5.84 4.08
N TRP A 127 12.93 5.36 5.29
CA TRP A 127 13.93 4.83 6.24
C TRP A 127 14.75 3.67 5.66
N LYS A 128 14.17 2.87 4.77
CA LYS A 128 14.87 1.77 4.09
C LYS A 128 15.96 2.27 3.14
N ALA A 129 15.73 3.41 2.49
CA ALA A 129 16.75 4.05 1.66
C ALA A 129 17.86 4.64 2.54
N LEU A 130 17.50 5.30 3.65
CA LEU A 130 18.47 5.79 4.63
C LEU A 130 19.37 4.67 5.16
N ARG A 131 18.79 3.52 5.53
CA ARG A 131 19.56 2.35 5.98
C ARG A 131 20.51 1.82 4.90
N ASP A 132 20.07 1.80 3.64
CA ASP A 132 20.89 1.36 2.51
C ASP A 132 22.06 2.33 2.25
N VAL A 133 21.82 3.63 2.40
CA VAL A 133 22.84 4.68 2.28
C VAL A 133 23.90 4.52 3.38
N ASN A 134 23.49 4.33 4.63
CA ASN A 134 24.45 4.11 5.71
C ASN A 134 25.27 2.83 5.50
N ARG A 135 24.65 1.74 5.02
CA ARG A 135 25.41 0.53 4.64
C ARG A 135 26.41 0.79 3.53
N ARG A 136 26.03 1.55 2.49
CA ARG A 136 26.96 1.91 1.40
C ARG A 136 28.13 2.75 1.89
N LYS A 137 27.92 3.63 2.87
CA LYS A 137 29.00 4.39 3.54
C LYS A 137 29.95 3.46 4.29
N THR A 138 29.42 2.57 5.13
CA THR A 138 30.22 1.58 5.86
C THR A 138 30.97 0.64 4.91
N VAL A 139 30.34 0.19 3.82
CA VAL A 139 31.02 -0.65 2.80
C VAL A 139 32.14 0.12 2.12
N LYS A 140 31.98 1.43 1.90
CA LYS A 140 33.03 2.29 1.32
C LYS A 140 34.22 2.42 2.28
N GLU A 141 33.93 2.69 3.55
CA GLU A 141 34.93 2.82 4.63
C GLU A 141 35.76 1.53 4.79
N PHE A 142 35.11 0.37 4.95
CA PHE A 142 35.79 -0.92 5.20
C PHE A 142 36.05 -1.75 3.94
N SER A 143 36.15 -1.11 2.77
CA SER A 143 36.26 -1.81 1.49
C SER A 143 37.60 -2.55 1.35
N PHE A 144 38.70 -1.93 1.74
CA PHE A 144 40.04 -2.52 1.70
C PHE A 144 40.21 -3.61 2.75
N ASP A 145 39.86 -3.33 4.01
CA ASP A 145 39.98 -4.29 5.11
C ASP A 145 39.18 -5.56 4.83
N SER A 146 37.95 -5.43 4.34
CA SER A 146 37.11 -6.57 3.99
C SER A 146 37.70 -7.41 2.86
N ARG A 147 38.37 -6.78 1.89
CA ARG A 147 39.00 -7.47 0.77
C ARG A 147 40.27 -8.18 1.22
N ASN A 148 41.10 -7.53 2.03
CA ASN A 148 42.35 -8.08 2.55
C ASN A 148 42.08 -9.24 3.51
N LEU A 149 41.09 -9.09 4.41
CA LEU A 149 40.68 -10.17 5.31
C LEU A 149 40.11 -11.36 4.56
N LEU A 150 39.37 -11.13 3.47
CA LEU A 150 38.91 -12.23 2.61
C LEU A 150 40.08 -12.90 1.87
N ALA A 151 41.07 -12.15 1.43
CA ALA A 151 42.27 -12.70 0.79
C ALA A 151 43.07 -13.55 1.79
N MET A 152 43.36 -13.02 2.98
CA MET A 152 44.05 -13.75 4.04
C MET A 152 43.32 -15.04 4.44
N ARG A 153 41.98 -15.01 4.52
CA ARG A 153 41.16 -16.20 4.82
C ARG A 153 41.14 -17.26 3.72
N LYS A 154 41.44 -16.88 2.48
CA LYS A 154 41.46 -17.79 1.33
C LYS A 154 42.85 -18.35 1.04
N ASN A 155 43.86 -17.91 1.79
CA ASN A 155 45.23 -18.37 1.61
C ASN A 155 45.47 -19.62 2.46
N ASP A 156 46.02 -20.66 1.84
CA ASP A 156 46.33 -21.94 2.52
C ASP A 156 47.69 -21.92 3.25
N VAL A 157 48.52 -20.90 3.00
CA VAL A 157 49.87 -20.75 3.57
C VAL A 157 49.83 -20.20 5.00
N LEU A 158 48.80 -19.42 5.34
CA LEU A 158 48.71 -18.79 6.65
C LEU A 158 48.16 -19.77 7.70
N PRO A 159 48.66 -19.72 8.95
CA PRO A 159 48.11 -20.53 10.03
C PRO A 159 46.66 -20.11 10.33
N PRO A 160 45.78 -21.08 10.69
CA PRO A 160 44.38 -20.81 10.97
C PRO A 160 44.20 -20.12 12.33
N GLY A 161 44.33 -18.79 12.37
CA GLY A 161 44.21 -18.02 13.62
C GLY A 161 43.88 -16.52 13.48
N PHE A 162 44.00 -15.94 12.29
CA PHE A 162 43.70 -14.52 12.08
C PHE A 162 42.19 -14.28 11.90
N GLN A 163 41.51 -13.86 12.97
CA GLN A 163 40.09 -13.49 12.94
C GLN A 163 39.86 -12.04 13.40
N GLU A 164 40.15 -11.08 12.53
CA GLU A 164 39.69 -9.71 12.77
C GLU A 164 38.18 -9.58 12.47
N ARG A 165 37.48 -8.84 13.35
CA ARG A 165 36.02 -8.68 13.30
C ARG A 165 35.63 -7.37 12.64
N ILE A 166 35.20 -7.45 11.39
CA ILE A 166 34.62 -6.32 10.64
C ILE A 166 33.13 -6.15 11.02
N PRO A 167 32.60 -4.91 11.08
CA PRO A 167 31.16 -4.70 11.25
C PRO A 167 30.33 -5.41 10.18
N LEU A 168 29.22 -6.03 10.62
CA LEU A 168 28.30 -6.79 9.75
C LEU A 168 27.79 -5.98 8.54
N ASN A 169 27.58 -4.68 8.72
CA ASN A 169 27.06 -3.78 7.69
C ASN A 169 28.09 -3.42 6.60
N ALA A 170 29.37 -3.75 6.78
CA ALA A 170 30.40 -3.61 5.76
C ALA A 170 30.30 -4.66 4.64
N SER A 171 29.51 -5.71 4.84
CA SER A 171 29.34 -6.75 3.82
C SER A 171 28.62 -6.22 2.57
N ILE A 172 29.27 -6.36 1.40
CA ILE A 172 28.71 -5.93 0.11
C ILE A 172 27.40 -6.63 -0.23
N THR A 173 27.22 -7.87 0.22
CA THR A 173 26.03 -8.69 0.02
C THR A 173 24.77 -8.09 0.66
N ARG A 174 24.91 -7.23 1.67
CA ARG A 174 23.78 -6.56 2.33
C ARG A 174 23.28 -5.31 1.61
N VAL A 175 24.02 -4.81 0.61
CA VAL A 175 23.63 -3.64 -0.18
C VAL A 175 22.58 -4.04 -1.20
N SER A 176 21.47 -3.28 -1.27
CA SER A 176 20.37 -3.56 -2.20
C SER A 176 20.27 -2.51 -3.30
N ASN A 177 20.03 -2.93 -4.54
CA ASN A 177 19.77 -2.00 -5.66
C ASN A 177 18.31 -1.48 -5.62
N ARG A 178 18.11 -0.44 -4.82
CA ARG A 178 16.81 0.24 -4.65
C ARG A 178 16.59 1.29 -5.75
N CYS A 179 15.33 1.54 -6.06
CA CYS A 179 14.95 2.70 -6.88
C CYS A 179 15.29 4.00 -6.14
N VAL A 180 15.99 4.92 -6.80
CA VAL A 180 16.42 6.20 -6.22
C VAL A 180 15.23 7.06 -5.79
N ILE A 181 14.17 7.08 -6.59
CA ILE A 181 13.00 7.95 -6.38
C ILE A 181 12.04 7.37 -5.34
N THR A 182 11.72 6.08 -5.45
CA THR A 182 10.62 5.47 -4.66
C THR A 182 11.10 4.61 -3.51
N SER A 183 12.40 4.34 -3.37
CA SER A 183 13.01 3.37 -2.45
C SER A 183 12.48 1.93 -2.54
N LYS A 184 11.68 1.62 -3.57
CA LYS A 184 11.12 0.26 -3.79
C LYS A 184 12.26 -0.74 -3.96
N CYS A 185 12.16 -1.81 -3.18
CA CYS A 185 13.12 -2.90 -3.14
C CYS A 185 12.46 -4.15 -3.72
N LYS A 186 12.67 -4.40 -5.02
CA LYS A 186 12.43 -5.72 -5.62
C LYS A 186 13.43 -5.86 -6.74
N GLY A 187 14.41 -6.76 -6.57
CA GLY A 187 15.59 -6.89 -7.42
C GLY A 187 15.28 -6.92 -8.93
N ARG A 188 14.24 -7.66 -9.34
CA ARG A 188 13.81 -7.75 -10.76
C ARG A 188 13.08 -6.49 -11.28
N SER A 189 12.57 -5.65 -10.39
CA SER A 189 11.74 -4.50 -10.77
C SER A 189 12.51 -3.19 -10.87
N THR A 190 13.79 -3.14 -10.50
CA THR A 190 14.63 -1.96 -10.66
C THR A 190 15.55 -2.20 -11.86
N GLN A 191 15.47 -1.34 -12.87
CA GLN A 191 16.37 -1.43 -14.01
C GLN A 191 17.77 -0.98 -13.58
N LYS A 192 18.77 -1.87 -13.66
CA LYS A 192 20.13 -1.61 -13.13
C LYS A 192 20.80 -0.39 -13.79
N ARG A 193 20.63 -0.23 -15.10
CA ARG A 193 21.20 0.87 -15.90
C ARG A 193 20.75 2.24 -15.39
N TRP A 194 19.43 2.44 -15.19
CA TRP A 194 18.87 3.72 -14.78
C TRP A 194 18.64 3.86 -13.27
N ARG A 195 18.76 2.77 -12.49
CA ARG A 195 18.46 2.73 -11.05
C ARG A 195 17.05 3.21 -10.67
N VAL A 196 16.11 3.02 -11.59
CA VAL A 196 14.70 3.39 -11.44
C VAL A 196 13.82 2.13 -11.45
N SER A 197 12.73 2.15 -10.68
CA SER A 197 11.73 1.08 -10.67
C SER A 197 10.98 1.01 -11.99
N ARG A 198 10.53 -0.17 -12.42
CA ARG A 198 9.79 -0.39 -13.68
C ARG A 198 8.58 0.53 -13.88
N ILE A 199 7.90 0.92 -12.80
CA ILE A 199 6.73 1.81 -12.86
C ILE A 199 7.16 3.22 -13.25
N MET A 200 8.19 3.74 -12.58
CA MET A 200 8.77 5.05 -12.89
C MET A 200 9.52 5.03 -14.22
N PHE A 201 10.17 3.92 -14.58
CA PHE A 201 10.80 3.75 -15.89
C PHE A 201 9.75 3.86 -17.01
N ARG A 202 8.63 3.16 -16.88
CA ARG A 202 7.50 3.29 -17.82
C ARG A 202 6.96 4.71 -17.86
N HIS A 203 6.76 5.34 -16.70
CA HIS A 203 6.32 6.72 -16.65
C HIS A 203 7.27 7.64 -17.42
N PHE A 204 8.59 7.56 -17.19
CA PHE A 204 9.54 8.38 -17.92
C PHE A 204 9.61 8.06 -19.42
N ALA A 205 9.47 6.78 -19.80
CA ALA A 205 9.45 6.37 -21.21
C ALA A 205 8.19 6.84 -21.93
N ASP A 206 7.01 6.64 -21.33
CA ASP A 206 5.71 6.99 -21.92
C ASP A 206 5.57 8.52 -22.13
N TYR A 207 6.22 9.33 -21.27
CA TYR A 207 6.27 10.79 -21.39
C TYR A 207 7.52 11.31 -22.12
N ASN A 208 8.30 10.45 -22.80
CA ASN A 208 9.51 10.82 -23.54
C ASN A 208 10.55 11.61 -22.72
N LEU A 209 10.62 11.38 -21.40
CA LEU A 209 11.60 11.99 -20.49
C LEU A 209 12.94 11.24 -20.47
N MET A 210 13.07 10.13 -21.20
CA MET A 210 14.32 9.38 -21.37
C MET A 210 14.74 9.37 -22.84
N SER A 211 16.00 9.67 -23.09
CA SER A 211 16.59 9.59 -24.43
C SER A 211 16.65 8.14 -24.93
N GLY A 212 16.19 7.91 -26.17
CA GLY A 212 16.28 6.61 -26.85
C GLY A 212 15.37 5.51 -26.31
N ALA A 213 14.44 5.83 -25.41
CA ALA A 213 13.47 4.86 -24.90
C ALA A 213 12.23 4.81 -25.79
N LEU A 214 12.26 3.99 -26.84
CA LEU A 214 11.13 3.75 -27.73
C LEU A 214 10.44 2.41 -27.41
N ARG A 215 9.18 2.24 -27.85
CA ARG A 215 8.52 0.93 -27.82
C ARG A 215 9.15 0.05 -28.88
N ALA A 216 9.51 -1.18 -28.50
CA ALA A 216 9.98 -2.18 -29.46
C ALA A 216 8.83 -2.52 -30.43
N GLN A 217 9.14 -2.45 -31.71
CA GLN A 217 8.29 -2.91 -32.81
C GLN A 217 9.08 -3.98 -33.54
N TRP A 218 8.44 -5.13 -33.77
CA TRP A 218 9.00 -6.22 -34.57
C TRP A 218 8.03 -6.41 -35.72
N ASN A 219 8.50 -6.21 -36.94
CA ASN A 219 7.77 -6.53 -38.17
C ASN A 219 8.05 -7.97 -38.56
#